data_AF-A0A9R0SH05-F1
#
_entry.id   AF-A0A9R0SH05-F1
#
_cell.length_a   1.000
_cell.length_b   1.000
_cell.length_c   1.000
_cell.angle_alpha   90.00
_cell.angle_beta   90.00
_cell.angle_gamma   90.00
#
_symmetry.space_group_name_H-M   'P 1'
#
loop_
_entity.id
_entity.type
_entity.pdbx_description
1 polymer ?
#
loop_
_entity_poly.entity_id
_entity_poly.type
_entity_poly.pdbx_seq_one_letter_code
_entity_poly.pdbx_strand_id
1 'polypeptide(L)'
;MSTAEATREENVYMAKLAEQAERYEEMVEFMEKVAKTADVGELTVEERNLLSVAYKNVIGARRASWRIISSIEQKEESRGNEAYVASIKEYRTRIETELSKICDGILKLLDSHLVPSATAAESKVFYLKMKGDYHRYLAEFKAGAERKEAAENTLVAHPPDKAWTCTQLLSVLL
;
A
#
# COMPACT_ATOMS: atom_id res chain seq x y z
N MET A 1 0.38 13.12 29.97
CA MET A 1 -0.27 14.22 29.21
C MET A 1 -1.23 13.55 28.25
N SER A 2 -2.54 13.79 28.42
CA SER A 2 -3.57 13.25 27.52
C SER A 2 -3.38 13.90 26.16
N THR A 3 -2.91 13.17 25.16
CA THR A 3 -2.92 13.63 23.77
C THR A 3 -4.38 13.75 23.38
N ALA A 4 -4.91 14.96 23.29
CA ALA A 4 -6.17 15.19 22.59
C ALA A 4 -6.01 14.58 21.18
N GLU A 5 -6.92 13.71 20.77
CA GLU A 5 -6.91 13.18 19.42
C GLU A 5 -7.03 14.37 18.46
N ALA A 6 -6.01 14.52 17.61
CA ALA A 6 -6.01 15.57 16.59
C ALA A 6 -7.27 15.41 15.72
N THR A 7 -7.91 16.53 15.44
CA THR A 7 -9.12 16.58 14.61
C THR A 7 -8.84 16.07 13.20
N ARG A 8 -9.89 15.67 12.47
CA ARG A 8 -9.76 15.24 11.06
C ARG A 8 -9.05 16.31 10.22
N GLU A 9 -9.41 17.58 10.40
CA GLU A 9 -8.82 18.72 9.69
C GLU A 9 -7.33 18.91 10.00
N GLU A 10 -6.93 18.79 11.28
CA GLU A 10 -5.53 18.86 11.68
C GLU A 10 -4.71 17.72 11.07
N ASN A 11 -5.23 16.49 11.07
CA ASN A 11 -4.52 15.37 10.45
C ASN A 11 -4.38 15.57 8.92
N VAL A 12 -5.41 16.07 8.23
CA VAL A 12 -5.32 16.39 6.80
C VAL A 12 -4.28 17.49 6.54
N TYR A 13 -4.24 18.53 7.37
CA TYR A 13 -3.24 19.59 7.28
C TYR A 13 -1.81 19.04 7.47
N MET A 14 -1.61 18.20 8.49
CA MET A 14 -0.31 17.57 8.75
C MET A 14 0.10 16.60 7.63
N ALA A 15 -0.84 15.88 7.02
CA ALA A 15 -0.56 15.04 5.86
C ALA A 15 -0.05 15.86 4.66
N LYS A 16 -0.65 17.03 4.39
CA LYS A 16 -0.17 17.95 3.34
C LYS A 16 1.23 18.50 3.62
N LEU A 17 1.54 18.82 4.88
CA LEU A 17 2.89 19.23 5.26
C LEU A 17 3.90 18.08 5.09
N ALA A 18 3.53 16.87 5.49
CA ALA A 18 4.36 15.68 5.34
C ALA A 18 4.62 15.36 3.85
N GLU A 19 3.62 15.55 2.98
CA GLU A 19 3.76 15.43 1.52
C GLU A 19 4.81 16.42 0.98
N GLN A 20 4.70 17.71 1.34
CA GLN A 20 5.65 18.74 0.92
C GLN A 20 7.07 18.50 1.43
N ALA A 21 7.20 17.85 2.59
CA ALA A 21 8.48 17.46 3.17
C ALA A 21 8.98 16.10 2.68
N GLU A 22 8.25 15.43 1.78
CA GLU A 22 8.52 14.07 1.29
C GLU A 22 8.63 13.01 2.40
N ARG A 23 8.04 13.27 3.57
CA ARG A 23 8.00 12.35 4.72
C ARG A 23 6.75 11.45 4.65
N TYR A 24 6.70 10.62 3.61
CA TYR A 24 5.50 9.82 3.30
C TYR A 24 5.11 8.79 4.37
N GLU A 25 6.04 8.36 5.22
CA GLU A 25 5.73 7.49 6.37
C GLU A 25 4.82 8.20 7.37
N GLU A 26 5.15 9.44 7.74
CA GLU A 26 4.29 10.24 8.62
C GLU A 26 3.00 10.63 7.92
N MET A 27 3.05 10.91 6.61
CA MET A 27 1.84 11.16 5.82
C MET A 27 0.85 9.99 5.92
N VAL A 28 1.34 8.73 5.86
CA VAL A 28 0.51 7.53 6.07
C VAL A 28 -0.10 7.53 7.47
N GLU A 29 0.68 7.84 8.52
CA GLU A 29 0.17 7.87 9.89
C GLU A 29 -0.97 8.89 10.08
N PHE A 30 -0.85 10.08 9.50
CA PHE A 30 -1.91 11.09 9.55
C PHE A 30 -3.14 10.66 8.77
N MET A 31 -2.96 10.12 7.55
CA MET A 31 -4.08 9.69 6.72
C MET A 31 -4.78 8.43 7.25
N GLU A 32 -4.07 7.55 7.97
CA GLU A 32 -4.70 6.45 8.68
C GLU A 32 -5.65 6.93 9.79
N LYS A 33 -5.27 8.00 10.51
CA LYS A 33 -6.15 8.60 11.53
C LYS A 33 -7.41 9.18 10.88
N VAL A 34 -7.26 9.90 9.77
CA VAL A 34 -8.38 10.42 8.97
C VAL A 34 -9.30 9.29 8.51
N ALA A 35 -8.74 8.21 7.95
CA ALA A 35 -9.50 7.07 7.47
C ALA A 35 -10.22 6.29 8.58
N LYS A 36 -9.65 6.21 9.79
CA LYS A 36 -10.32 5.60 10.97
C LYS A 36 -11.50 6.44 11.48
N THR A 37 -11.57 7.73 11.14
CA THR A 37 -12.74 8.57 11.41
C THR A 37 -13.80 8.50 10.30
N ALA A 38 -13.60 7.68 9.26
CA ALA A 38 -14.53 7.57 8.13
C ALA A 38 -15.91 7.01 8.51
N ASP A 39 -16.03 6.35 9.67
CA ASP A 39 -17.30 5.90 10.23
C ASP A 39 -18.26 7.08 10.53
N VAL A 40 -17.71 8.29 10.67
CA VAL A 40 -18.45 9.55 10.87
C VAL A 40 -18.79 10.24 9.54
N GLY A 41 -18.12 9.87 8.45
CA GLY A 41 -18.37 10.41 7.12
C GLY A 41 -17.32 10.00 6.10
N GLU A 42 -17.78 9.65 4.89
CA GLU A 42 -16.94 9.19 3.77
C GLU A 42 -15.75 10.15 3.52
N LEU A 43 -14.62 9.61 3.07
CA LEU A 43 -13.49 10.44 2.66
C LEU A 43 -13.88 11.28 1.43
N THR A 44 -13.54 12.55 1.47
CA THR A 44 -13.62 13.43 0.31
C THR A 44 -12.65 12.97 -0.77
N VAL A 45 -12.86 13.43 -2.00
CA VAL A 45 -11.97 13.14 -3.14
C VAL A 45 -10.52 13.55 -2.83
N GLU A 46 -10.32 14.69 -2.18
CA GLU A 46 -9.00 15.18 -1.78
C GLU A 46 -8.34 14.25 -0.75
N GLU A 47 -9.05 13.89 0.32
CA GLU A 47 -8.50 13.00 1.37
C GLU A 47 -8.19 11.61 0.83
N ARG A 48 -9.06 11.07 -0.02
CA ARG A 48 -8.85 9.79 -0.69
C ARG A 48 -7.59 9.81 -1.58
N ASN A 49 -7.36 10.92 -2.27
CA ASN A 49 -6.17 11.10 -3.10
C ASN A 49 -4.91 11.22 -2.22
N LEU A 50 -4.93 11.99 -1.14
CA LEU A 50 -3.83 12.09 -0.18
C LEU A 50 -3.45 10.73 0.40
N LEU A 51 -4.44 9.94 0.85
CA LEU A 51 -4.23 8.59 1.35
C LEU A 51 -3.49 7.71 0.31
N SER A 52 -3.92 7.82 -0.94
CA SER A 52 -3.35 7.03 -2.03
C SER A 52 -1.94 7.45 -2.39
N VAL A 53 -1.66 8.75 -2.41
CA VAL A 53 -0.31 9.30 -2.63
C VAL A 53 0.63 8.85 -1.51
N ALA A 54 0.19 8.92 -0.26
CA ALA A 54 0.97 8.52 0.91
C ALA A 54 1.44 7.06 0.80
N TYR A 55 0.50 6.12 0.68
CA TYR A 55 0.87 4.70 0.62
C TYR A 55 1.60 4.34 -0.67
N LYS A 56 1.27 4.96 -1.83
CA LYS A 56 1.95 4.68 -3.11
C LYS A 56 3.44 5.02 -3.04
N ASN A 57 3.80 6.13 -2.40
CA ASN A 57 5.20 6.51 -2.23
C ASN A 57 5.93 5.58 -1.26
N VAL A 58 5.31 5.28 -0.11
CA VAL A 58 5.86 4.36 0.90
C VAL A 58 6.10 2.96 0.32
N ILE A 59 5.10 2.36 -0.35
CA ILE A 59 5.26 1.02 -0.96
C ILE A 59 6.22 1.06 -2.16
N GLY A 60 6.21 2.15 -2.94
CA GLY A 60 7.08 2.35 -4.09
C GLY A 60 8.57 2.30 -3.72
N ALA A 61 8.96 3.07 -2.70
CA ALA A 61 10.32 3.09 -2.18
C ALA A 61 10.76 1.71 -1.70
N ARG A 62 9.92 1.04 -0.88
CA ARG A 62 10.24 -0.30 -0.33
C ARG A 62 10.34 -1.37 -1.41
N ARG A 63 9.47 -1.34 -2.44
CA ARG A 63 9.55 -2.26 -3.59
C ARG A 63 10.80 -2.03 -4.42
N ALA A 64 11.23 -0.79 -4.60
CA ALA A 64 12.48 -0.48 -5.30
C ALA A 64 13.69 -1.07 -4.53
N SER A 65 13.76 -0.84 -3.22
CA SER A 65 14.79 -1.44 -2.36
C SER A 65 14.80 -2.96 -2.45
N TRP A 66 13.63 -3.61 -2.35
CA TRP A 66 13.52 -5.07 -2.44
C TRP A 66 14.05 -5.62 -3.78
N ARG A 67 13.73 -4.99 -4.91
CA ARG A 67 14.24 -5.40 -6.23
C ARG A 67 15.75 -5.31 -6.34
N ILE A 68 16.33 -4.21 -5.83
CA ILE A 68 17.78 -4.00 -5.84
C ILE A 68 18.47 -5.09 -5.02
N ILE A 69 18.01 -5.33 -3.80
CA ILE A 69 18.59 -6.37 -2.92
C ILE A 69 18.43 -7.76 -3.52
N SER A 70 17.27 -8.08 -4.08
CA SER A 70 17.05 -9.37 -4.76
C SER A 70 17.99 -9.57 -5.97
N SER A 71 18.29 -8.49 -6.71
CA SER A 71 19.26 -8.56 -7.82
C SER A 71 20.70 -8.75 -7.31
N ILE A 72 21.07 -8.13 -6.19
CA ILE A 72 22.38 -8.31 -5.57
C ILE A 72 22.52 -9.74 -5.04
N GLU A 73 21.49 -10.30 -4.40
CA GLU A 73 21.45 -11.70 -3.94
C GLU A 73 21.77 -12.66 -5.09
N GLN A 74 21.05 -12.55 -6.22
CA GLN A 74 21.28 -13.42 -7.38
C GLN A 74 22.69 -13.30 -7.96
N LYS A 75 23.26 -12.09 -7.98
CA LYS A 75 24.64 -11.87 -8.44
C LYS A 75 25.65 -12.53 -7.51
N GLU A 76 25.49 -12.40 -6.21
CA GLU A 76 26.39 -13.01 -5.22
C GLU A 76 26.24 -14.53 -5.14
N GLU A 77 25.02 -15.06 -5.34
CA GLU A 77 24.78 -16.49 -5.53
C GLU A 77 25.55 -17.04 -6.74
N SER A 78 25.51 -16.34 -7.88
CA SER A 78 26.24 -16.78 -9.08
C SER A 78 27.77 -16.77 -8.92
N ARG A 79 28.29 -16.02 -7.93
CA ARG A 79 29.72 -15.93 -7.61
C ARG A 79 30.16 -16.97 -6.56
N GLY A 80 29.23 -17.71 -5.95
CA GLY A 80 29.53 -18.68 -4.89
C GLY A 80 29.86 -18.06 -3.54
N ASN A 81 29.48 -16.80 -3.31
CA ASN A 81 29.79 -16.07 -2.08
C ASN A 81 28.79 -16.38 -0.96
N GLU A 82 28.71 -17.64 -0.53
CA GLU A 82 27.66 -18.16 0.38
C GLU A 82 27.48 -17.34 1.67
N ALA A 83 28.58 -16.86 2.28
CA ALA A 83 28.51 -16.04 3.49
C ALA A 83 27.83 -14.69 3.28
N TYR A 84 28.11 -14.01 2.15
CA TYR A 84 27.44 -12.75 1.81
C TYR A 84 26.00 -12.99 1.38
N VAL A 85 25.72 -14.08 0.65
CA VAL A 85 24.36 -14.46 0.28
C VAL A 85 23.47 -14.63 1.50
N ALA A 86 23.96 -15.28 2.57
CA ALA A 86 23.21 -15.43 3.81
C ALA A 86 22.83 -14.07 4.43
N SER A 87 23.79 -13.13 4.50
CA SER A 87 23.55 -11.78 5.03
C SER A 87 22.58 -10.98 4.16
N ILE A 88 22.68 -11.12 2.83
CA ILE A 88 21.79 -10.45 1.88
C ILE A 88 20.35 -11.01 1.99
N LYS A 89 20.20 -12.32 2.16
CA LYS A 89 18.90 -12.98 2.37
C LYS A 89 18.20 -12.45 3.62
N GLU A 90 18.92 -12.34 4.74
CA GLU A 90 18.38 -11.79 5.98
C GLU A 90 17.88 -10.35 5.78
N TYR A 91 18.67 -9.52 5.09
CA TYR A 91 18.28 -8.15 4.79
C TYR A 91 17.07 -8.07 3.84
N ARG A 92 17.01 -8.95 2.81
CA ARG A 92 15.84 -9.06 1.93
C ARG A 92 14.57 -9.41 2.72
N THR A 93 14.64 -10.40 3.61
CA THR A 93 13.50 -10.83 4.44
C THR A 93 13.02 -9.72 5.38
N ARG A 94 13.92 -8.87 5.88
CA ARG A 94 13.52 -7.67 6.64
C ARG A 94 12.70 -6.71 5.79
N ILE A 95 13.13 -6.43 4.55
CA ILE A 95 12.37 -5.58 3.61
C ILE A 95 11.02 -6.22 3.26
N GLU A 96 10.96 -7.53 3.07
CA GLU A 96 9.70 -8.26 2.81
C GLU A 96 8.72 -8.17 3.99
N THR A 97 9.24 -8.17 5.21
CA THR A 97 8.44 -7.96 6.43
C THR A 97 7.88 -6.53 6.48
N GLU A 98 8.69 -5.53 6.13
CA GLU A 98 8.25 -4.13 6.05
C GLU A 98 7.18 -3.94 4.94
N LEU A 99 7.40 -4.53 3.76
CA LEU A 99 6.43 -4.54 2.66
C LEU A 99 5.11 -5.19 3.07
N SER A 100 5.16 -6.35 3.74
CA SER A 100 3.98 -7.06 4.23
C SER A 100 3.19 -6.19 5.21
N LYS A 101 3.88 -5.58 6.19
CA LYS A 101 3.23 -4.67 7.16
C LYS A 101 2.53 -3.50 6.49
N ILE A 102 3.15 -2.88 5.48
CA ILE A 102 2.55 -1.76 4.74
C ILE A 102 1.28 -2.24 4.00
N CYS A 103 1.37 -3.36 3.28
CA CYS A 103 0.23 -3.93 2.55
C CYS A 103 -0.90 -4.35 3.50
N ASP A 104 -0.59 -5.03 4.60
CA ASP A 104 -1.59 -5.48 5.57
C ASP A 104 -2.28 -4.29 6.26
N GLY A 105 -1.53 -3.21 6.53
CA GLY A 105 -2.07 -1.96 7.08
C GLY A 105 -3.17 -1.35 6.22
N ILE A 106 -2.88 -1.13 4.92
CA ILE A 106 -3.87 -0.55 4.00
C ILE A 106 -5.01 -1.53 3.68
N LEU A 107 -4.74 -2.83 3.54
CA LEU A 107 -5.79 -3.83 3.31
C LEU A 107 -6.78 -3.87 4.47
N LYS A 108 -6.27 -3.83 5.71
CA LYS A 108 -7.11 -3.74 6.90
C LYS A 108 -7.94 -2.45 6.93
N LEU A 109 -7.33 -1.32 6.57
CA LEU A 109 -8.02 -0.02 6.53
C LEU A 109 -9.14 -0.02 5.47
N LEU A 110 -8.88 -0.59 4.30
CA LEU A 110 -9.84 -0.74 3.22
C LEU A 110 -11.03 -1.62 3.66
N ASP A 111 -10.76 -2.77 4.25
CA ASP A 111 -11.80 -3.73 4.63
C ASP A 111 -12.61 -3.30 5.85
N SER A 112 -11.98 -2.61 6.80
CA SER A 112 -12.64 -2.24 8.06
C SER A 112 -13.39 -0.91 7.98
N HIS A 113 -12.89 0.05 7.20
CA HIS A 113 -13.41 1.43 7.21
C HIS A 113 -13.86 1.89 5.82
N LEU A 114 -12.98 1.85 4.82
CA LEU A 114 -13.18 2.59 3.57
C LEU A 114 -14.18 1.93 2.60
N VAL A 115 -14.11 0.61 2.43
CA VAL A 115 -15.06 -0.13 1.58
C VAL A 115 -16.47 -0.13 2.18
N PRO A 116 -16.65 -0.36 3.50
CA PRO A 116 -17.96 -0.23 4.14
C PRO A 116 -18.55 1.18 4.12
N SER A 117 -17.71 2.22 4.26
CA SER A 117 -18.18 3.62 4.27
C SER A 117 -18.49 4.19 2.88
N ALA A 118 -18.06 3.53 1.81
CA ALA A 118 -18.21 4.05 0.44
C ALA A 118 -19.67 3.96 -0.05
N THR A 119 -20.32 5.12 -0.18
CA THR A 119 -21.69 5.21 -0.71
C THR A 119 -21.70 5.38 -2.23
N ALA A 120 -20.73 6.14 -2.76
CA ALA A 120 -20.60 6.38 -4.19
C ALA A 120 -19.96 5.18 -4.91
N ALA A 121 -20.51 4.84 -6.09
CA ALA A 121 -19.98 3.77 -6.92
C ALA A 121 -18.51 4.02 -7.31
N GLU A 122 -18.15 5.27 -7.57
CA GLU A 122 -16.77 5.67 -7.92
C GLU A 122 -15.80 5.43 -6.76
N SER A 123 -16.15 5.81 -5.53
CA SER A 123 -15.35 5.54 -4.34
C SER A 123 -15.17 4.05 -4.10
N LYS A 124 -16.24 3.26 -4.28
CA LYS A 124 -16.17 1.80 -4.11
C LYS A 124 -15.24 1.15 -5.14
N VAL A 125 -15.32 1.56 -6.41
CA VAL A 125 -14.41 1.08 -7.46
C VAL A 125 -12.97 1.49 -7.14
N PHE A 126 -12.75 2.72 -6.66
CA PHE A 126 -11.44 3.21 -6.26
C PHE A 126 -10.81 2.34 -5.17
N TYR A 127 -11.54 2.07 -4.08
CA TYR A 127 -11.04 1.25 -2.97
C TYR A 127 -10.82 -0.21 -3.36
N LEU A 128 -11.70 -0.80 -4.17
CA LEU A 128 -11.51 -2.18 -4.65
C LEU A 128 -10.30 -2.29 -5.58
N LYS A 129 -10.08 -1.30 -6.45
CA LYS A 129 -8.86 -1.23 -7.28
C LYS A 129 -7.62 -1.13 -6.40
N MET A 130 -7.64 -0.26 -5.40
CA MET A 130 -6.54 -0.12 -4.45
C MET A 130 -6.26 -1.45 -3.73
N LYS A 131 -7.30 -2.14 -3.26
CA LYS A 131 -7.20 -3.47 -2.65
C LYS A 131 -6.49 -4.49 -3.56
N GLY A 132 -6.91 -4.55 -4.83
CA GLY A 132 -6.29 -5.42 -5.83
C GLY A 132 -4.82 -5.09 -6.07
N ASP A 133 -4.46 -3.81 -6.13
CA ASP A 133 -3.06 -3.37 -6.27
C ASP A 133 -2.18 -3.84 -5.10
N TYR A 134 -2.66 -3.80 -3.85
CA TYR A 134 -1.90 -4.27 -2.68
C TYR A 134 -1.81 -5.80 -2.57
N HIS A 135 -2.87 -6.53 -2.92
CA HIS A 135 -2.76 -7.99 -3.04
C HIS A 135 -1.79 -8.40 -4.15
N ARG A 136 -1.77 -7.67 -5.28
CA ARG A 136 -0.78 -7.87 -6.33
C ARG A 136 0.64 -7.63 -5.81
N TYR A 137 0.88 -6.58 -5.01
CA TYR A 137 2.19 -6.36 -4.42
C TYR A 137 2.60 -7.49 -3.47
N LEU A 138 1.70 -7.99 -2.62
CA LEU A 138 1.98 -9.15 -1.76
C LEU A 138 2.39 -10.39 -2.58
N ALA A 139 1.71 -10.64 -3.70
CA ALA A 139 1.99 -11.77 -4.57
C ALA A 139 3.35 -11.69 -5.31
N GLU A 140 3.98 -10.50 -5.40
CA GLU A 140 5.28 -10.32 -6.06
C GLU A 140 6.44 -10.96 -5.30
N PHE A 141 6.39 -10.94 -3.96
CA PHE A 141 7.52 -11.36 -3.11
C PHE A 141 7.17 -12.52 -2.16
N LYS A 142 5.88 -12.80 -1.91
CA LYS A 142 5.49 -13.99 -1.15
C LYS A 142 5.71 -15.27 -1.96
N ALA A 143 6.04 -16.35 -1.25
CA ALA A 143 6.28 -17.68 -1.83
C ALA A 143 5.23 -18.69 -1.35
N GLY A 144 5.09 -19.80 -2.10
CA GLY A 144 4.28 -20.94 -1.69
C GLY A 144 2.78 -20.65 -1.55
N ALA A 145 2.19 -21.06 -0.42
CA ALA A 145 0.76 -20.95 -0.16
C ALA A 145 0.28 -19.48 -0.06
N GLU A 146 1.08 -18.61 0.56
CA GLU A 146 0.70 -17.20 0.73
C GLU A 146 0.66 -16.44 -0.60
N ARG A 147 1.43 -16.88 -1.60
CA ARG A 147 1.34 -16.34 -2.96
C ARG A 147 0.03 -16.73 -3.64
N LYS A 148 -0.43 -17.97 -3.46
CA LYS A 148 -1.69 -18.45 -4.04
C LYS A 148 -2.88 -17.68 -3.46
N GLU A 149 -2.90 -17.52 -2.14
CA GLU A 149 -3.94 -16.75 -1.45
C GLU A 149 -3.94 -15.27 -1.89
N ALA A 150 -2.77 -14.63 -1.97
CA ALA A 150 -2.67 -13.26 -2.47
C ALA A 150 -3.13 -13.12 -3.94
N ALA A 151 -2.81 -14.10 -4.79
CA ALA A 151 -3.23 -14.14 -6.19
C ALA A 151 -4.76 -14.35 -6.32
N GLU A 152 -5.34 -15.26 -5.54
CA GLU A 152 -6.78 -15.50 -5.48
C GLU A 152 -7.53 -14.24 -5.00
N ASN A 153 -7.04 -13.59 -3.94
CA ASN A 153 -7.62 -12.34 -3.45
C ASN A 153 -7.51 -11.18 -4.47
N THR A 154 -6.45 -11.15 -5.28
CA THR A 154 -6.33 -10.20 -6.40
C THR A 154 -7.44 -10.45 -7.45
N LEU A 155 -7.72 -11.71 -7.78
CA LEU A 155 -8.76 -12.09 -8.74
C LEU A 155 -10.18 -11.85 -8.20
N VAL A 156 -10.39 -11.99 -6.89
CA VAL A 156 -11.67 -11.66 -6.26
C VAL A 156 -11.92 -10.15 -6.27
N ALA A 157 -10.88 -9.32 -6.06
CA ALA A 157 -10.98 -7.87 -6.19
C ALA A 157 -11.18 -7.43 -7.66
N HIS A 158 -10.68 -8.22 -8.62
CA HIS A 158 -10.79 -8.00 -10.06
C HIS A 158 -11.52 -9.17 -10.76
N PRO A 159 -12.84 -9.31 -10.64
CA PRO A 159 -13.56 -10.35 -11.37
C PRO A 159 -13.33 -10.17 -12.89
N PRO A 160 -13.04 -11.26 -13.63
CA PRO A 160 -12.63 -11.21 -15.03
C PRO A 160 -13.64 -10.57 -15.99
N ASP A 161 -14.90 -10.39 -15.56
CA ASP A 161 -15.95 -9.70 -16.32
C ASP A 161 -15.78 -8.17 -16.41
N LYS A 162 -14.81 -7.60 -15.68
CA LYS A 162 -14.44 -6.19 -15.83
C LYS A 162 -12.97 -6.06 -16.23
N ALA A 163 -12.67 -6.46 -17.47
CA ALA A 163 -11.43 -6.10 -18.14
C ALA A 163 -11.40 -4.57 -18.36
N TRP A 164 -11.06 -3.82 -17.32
CA TRP A 164 -10.76 -2.40 -17.46
C TRP A 164 -9.49 -2.29 -18.31
N THR A 165 -9.62 -1.70 -19.50
CA THR A 165 -8.54 -1.62 -20.46
C THR A 165 -7.38 -0.81 -19.89
N CYS A 166 -6.15 -1.13 -20.30
CA CYS A 166 -4.93 -0.40 -19.95
C CYS A 166 -5.04 1.11 -20.24
N THR A 167 -6.00 1.51 -21.09
CA THR A 167 -6.31 2.88 -21.47
C THR A 167 -7.03 3.69 -20.36
N GLN A 168 -7.80 3.05 -19.47
CA GLN A 168 -8.45 3.72 -18.33
C GLN A 168 -7.51 3.91 -17.12
N LEU A 169 -6.32 3.28 -17.14
CA LEU A 169 -5.28 3.46 -16.11
C LEU A 169 -4.59 4.84 -16.18
N LEU A 170 -4.70 5.55 -17.31
CA LEU A 170 -4.06 6.86 -17.52
C LEU A 170 -5.01 8.05 -17.30
N SER A 171 -6.33 7.85 -17.30
CA SER A 171 -7.28 8.98 -17.32
C SER A 171 -7.82 9.41 -15.95
N VAL A 172 -7.39 8.80 -14.83
CA VAL A 172 -7.81 9.19 -13.47
C VAL A 172 -6.60 9.40 -12.54
N LEU A 173 -5.40 9.55 -13.10
CA LEU A 173 -4.15 9.82 -12.37
C LEU A 173 -3.41 11.05 -12.92
N LEU A 174 -4.17 11.99 -13.50
CA LEU A 174 -3.81 13.40 -13.67
C LEU A 174 -4.88 14.25 -12.99
#